data_AF-A0A3P7MVD4-F1
#
_entry.id   AF-A0A3P7MVD4-F1
#
_cell.length_a   1.000
_cell.length_b   1.000
_cell.length_c   1.000
_cell.angle_alpha   90.00
_cell.angle_beta   90.00
_cell.angle_gamma   90.00
#
_symmetry.space_group_name_H-M   'P 1'
#
loop_
_entity.id
_entity.type
_entity.pdbx_description
1 polymer ?
#
loop_
_entity_poly.entity_id
_entity_poly.type
_entity_poly.pdbx_seq_one_letter_code
_entity_poly.pdbx_strand_id
1 'polypeptide(L)' 'MANVHSHPILKDGIALGNIRVMGMWYNISTADVYLFSWLRRKFVLLDESSSHRLLEEYAS' A
#
# COMPACT_ATOMS: atom_id res chain seq x y z
N MET A 1 5.31 -8.64 2.11
CA MET A 1 6.08 -7.42 2.46
C MET A 1 7.11 -7.63 3.58
N ALA A 2 7.13 -8.78 4.29
CA ALA A 2 8.01 -9.00 5.45
C ALA A 2 9.50 -8.63 5.21
N ASN A 3 10.03 -8.95 4.01
CA ASN A 3 11.43 -8.66 3.67
C ASN A 3 11.74 -7.16 3.51
N VAL A 4 10.76 -6.35 3.10
CA VAL A 4 10.94 -4.89 2.96
C VAL A 4 10.93 -4.24 4.35
N HIS A 5 10.05 -4.70 5.23
CA HIS A 5 9.97 -4.21 6.61
C HIS A 5 11.19 -4.57 7.47
N SER A 6 11.91 -5.64 7.15
CA SER A 6 13.12 -6.03 7.88
C SER A 6 14.39 -5.30 7.43
N HIS A 7 14.33 -4.47 6.38
CA HIS A 7 15.50 -3.80 5.86
C HIS A 7 15.99 -2.69 6.82
N PRO A 8 17.27 -2.66 7.23
CA PRO A 8 17.76 -1.76 8.28
C PRO A 8 17.48 -0.27 8.02
N ILE A 9 17.60 0.16 6.77
CA ILE A 9 17.34 1.55 6.34
C ILE A 9 15.90 1.98 6.62
N LEU A 10 14.95 1.06 6.53
CA LEU A 10 13.53 1.35 6.65
C LEU A 10 12.99 1.11 8.07
N LYS A 11 13.73 0.34 8.88
CA LYS A 11 13.26 -0.15 10.19
C LYS A 11 12.84 0.99 11.12
N ASP A 12 13.71 2.00 11.29
CA ASP A 12 13.44 3.11 12.21
C ASP A 12 12.35 4.03 11.65
N GLY A 13 12.36 4.29 10.34
CA GLY A 13 11.32 5.08 9.69
C GLY A 13 9.94 4.43 9.77
N ILE A 14 9.86 3.10 9.65
CA ILE A 14 8.61 2.35 9.82
C ILE A 14 8.18 2.36 11.30
N ALA A 15 9.10 2.13 12.24
CA ALA A 15 8.80 2.10 13.67
C ALA A 15 8.30 3.46 14.20
N LEU A 16 8.84 4.55 13.67
CA LEU A 16 8.43 5.93 13.99
C LEU A 16 7.18 6.39 13.21
N GLY A 17 6.65 5.58 12.30
CA GLY A 17 5.51 5.93 11.45
C GLY A 17 5.84 6.92 10.32
N ASN A 18 7.11 7.25 10.12
CA ASN A 18 7.59 8.17 9.08
C ASN A 18 7.61 7.54 7.68
N ILE A 19 7.68 6.21 7.60
CA ILE A 19 7.69 5.45 6.35
C ILE A 19 6.56 4.43 6.37
N ARG A 20 5.78 4.41 5.28
CA ARG A 20 4.75 3.40 5.03
C ARG A 20 5.12 2.60 3.79
N VAL A 21 4.96 1.28 3.90
CA VAL A 21 5.19 0.36 2.77
C VAL A 21 3.86 0.04 2.12
N MET A 22 3.77 0.28 0.81
CA MET A 22 2.56 0.07 0.02
C MET A 22 2.76 -1.10 -0.94
N GLY A 23 1.75 -1.95 -1.05
CA GLY A 23 1.72 -3.04 -2.01
C GLY A 23 0.93 -2.64 -3.24
N MET A 24 1.61 -2.42 -4.36
CA MET A 24 0.97 -2.10 -5.63
C MET A 24 1.12 -3.25 -6.61
N TRP A 25 0.06 -3.51 -7.37
CA TRP A 25 0.05 -4.46 -8.46
C TRP A 25 -0.47 -3.78 -9.73
N TYR A 26 0.33 -3.81 -10.78
CA TYR A 26 -0.05 -3.30 -12.09
C TYR A 26 -0.44 -4.45 -13.02
N ASN A 27 -1.65 -4.37 -13.60
CA ASN A 27 -2.11 -5.30 -14.63
C ASN A 27 -1.79 -4.73 -16.02
N ILE A 28 -0.85 -5.36 -16.72
CA ILE A 28 -0.34 -4.89 -18.02
C ILE A 28 -1.42 -4.95 -19.10
N SER A 29 -2.34 -5.91 -19.03
CA SER A 29 -3.34 -6.13 -20.08
C SER A 29 -4.45 -5.07 -20.07
N THR A 30 -4.80 -4.56 -18.88
CA THR A 30 -5.88 -3.58 -18.71
C THR A 30 -5.37 -2.19 -18.31
N ALA A 31 -4.08 -2.06 -18.03
CA ALA A 31 -3.45 -0.90 -17.41
C ALA A 31 -4.02 -0.53 -16.02
N ASP A 32 -4.71 -1.46 -15.36
CA ASP A 32 -5.25 -1.25 -14.02
C ASP A 32 -4.14 -1.28 -12.97
N VAL A 33 -4.23 -0.36 -12.02
CA VAL A 33 -3.41 -0.35 -10.81
C VAL A 33 -4.26 -0.83 -9.66
N TYR A 34 -3.73 -1.77 -8.87
CA TYR A 34 -4.36 -2.22 -7.63
C TYR A 34 -3.46 -1.88 -6.46
N LEU A 35 -4.07 -1.45 -5.36
CA LEU A 35 -3.40 -1.21 -4.09
C LEU A 35 -3.89 -2.22 -3.05
N PHE A 36 -2.97 -2.75 -2.25
CA PHE A 36 -3.33 -3.64 -1.15
C PHE A 36 -4.05 -2.86 -0.05
N SER A 37 -5.28 -3.26 0.28
CA SER A 37 -6.00 -2.76 1.44
C SER A 37 -5.71 -3.66 2.64
N TRP A 38 -5.21 -3.08 3.72
CA TRP A 38 -4.96 -3.80 4.96
C TRP A 38 -6.25 -4.17 5.68
N LEU A 39 -7.28 -3.30 5.60
CA LEU A 39 -8.60 -3.55 6.16
C LEU A 39 -9.29 -4.73 5.47
N ARG A 40 -9.22 -4.79 4.14
CA ARG A 40 -9.91 -5.82 3.34
C ARG A 40 -9.04 -7.05 3.07
N ARG A 41 -7.76 -7.00 3.43
CA ARG A 41 -6.73 -8.03 3.18
C ARG A 41 -6.68 -8.51 1.73
N LYS A 42 -6.88 -7.59 0.78
CA LYS A 42 -6.87 -7.89 -0.66
C LYS A 42 -6.42 -6.69 -1.48
N PHE A 43 -6.02 -6.95 -2.72
CA PHE A 43 -5.80 -5.92 -3.73
C PHE A 43 -7.15 -5.33 -4.19
N VAL A 44 -7.24 -4.01 -4.17
CA VAL A 44 -8.42 -3.24 -4.59
C VAL A 44 -8.00 -2.38 -5.77
N LEU A 45 -8.83 -2.34 -6.81
CA LEU A 45 -8.59 -1.46 -7.97
C LEU A 45 -8.44 -0.03 -7.46
N LEU A 46 -7.44 0.69 -7.94
CA LEU A 46 -7.21 2.10 -7.64
C LEU A 46 -7.89 2.93 -8.72
N ASP A 47 -9.05 3.46 -8.38
CA ASP A 47 -9.89 4.33 -9.21
C ASP A 47 -10.47 5.48 -8.38
N GLU A 48 -11.27 6.35 -9.00
CA GLU A 48 -11.87 7.49 -8.32
C GLU A 48 -12.73 7.08 -7.11
N SER A 49 -13.44 5.95 -7.21
CA SER A 49 -14.37 5.46 -6.18
C SER A 49 -13.70 4.82 -4.95
N SER A 50 -12.45 4.41 -5.11
CA SER A 50 -11.66 3.67 -4.12
C SER A 50 -10.50 4.50 -3.58
N SER A 51 -10.00 5.47 -4.36
CA SER A 51 -8.83 6.29 -4.02
C SER A 51 -8.98 7.01 -2.68
N HIS A 52 -10.13 7.65 -2.42
CA HIS A 52 -10.36 8.38 -1.16
C HIS A 52 -10.26 7.45 0.06
N ARG A 53 -10.92 6.28 0.00
CA ARG A 53 -10.91 5.31 1.11
C ARG A 53 -9.53 4.71 1.32
N LEU A 54 -8.84 4.39 0.22
CA LEU A 54 -7.47 3.92 0.28
C LEU A 54 -6.55 5.01 0.87
N LEU A 55 -6.72 6.28 0.50
CA LEU A 55 -5.92 7.37 1.05
C LEU A 55 -6.11 7.50 2.57
N GLU A 56 -7.35 7.41 3.06
CA GLU A 56 -7.66 7.41 4.50
C GLU A 56 -7.03 6.22 5.23
N GLU A 57 -7.08 5.01 4.64
CA GLU A 57 -6.42 3.80 5.18
C GLU A 57 -4.91 3.99 5.37
N TYR A 58 -4.27 4.79 4.51
CA TYR A 58 -2.84 5.04 4.56
C TYR A 58 -2.47 6.36 5.27
N ALA A 59 -3.43 7.21 5.63
CA ALA A 59 -3.21 8.44 6.38
C ALA A 59 -3.27 8.26 7.90
N SER A 60 -3.96 7.20 8.37
CA SER A 60 -4.14 6.86 9.79
C SER A 60 -3.02 5.98 10.32
#